data_AF-A0A929EQL5-F1
#
_entry.id   AF-A0A929EQL5-F1
#
_cell.length_a   1.000
_cell.length_b   1.000
_cell.length_c   1.000
_cell.angle_alpha   90.00
_cell.angle_beta   90.00
_cell.angle_gamma   90.00
#
_symmetry.space_group_name_H-M   'P 1'
#
loop_
_entity.id
_entity.type
_entity.pdbx_description
1 polymer ?
#
loop_
_entity_poly.entity_id
_entity_poly.type
_entity_poly.pdbx_seq_one_letter_code
_entity_poly.pdbx_strand_id
1 'polypeptide(L)' 'MDLLLLIILVICALSAIFMKDLLSATLILGAYSLIMAVVWMRLNAVDVAFTEASVGAGITAVLVIAALSRT' A
#
# COMPACT_ATOMS: atom_id res chain seq x y z
N MET A 1 2.34 19.91 0.84
CA MET A 1 1.71 18.78 0.14
C MET A 1 2.13 17.45 0.75
N ASP A 2 3.38 17.34 1.20
CA ASP A 2 3.95 16.11 1.77
C ASP A 2 3.29 15.70 3.10
N LEU A 3 2.95 16.67 3.95
CA LEU A 3 2.24 16.41 5.20
C LEU A 3 0.86 15.76 4.98
N LEU A 4 0.16 16.14 3.90
CA LEU A 4 -1.15 15.58 3.57
C LEU A 4 -1.03 14.12 3.13
N LEU A 5 -0.01 13.79 2.32
CA LEU A 5 0.28 12.41 1.92
C LEU A 5 0.65 11.54 3.14
N LEU A 6 1.47 12.08 4.05
CA LEU A 6 1.85 11.39 5.28
C LEU A 6 0.65 11.13 6.20
N ILE A 7 -0.27 12.09 6.34
CA ILE A 7 -1.50 11.90 7.11
C ILE A 7 -2.37 10.80 6.48
N ILE A 8 -2.51 10.79 5.15
CA ILE A 8 -3.27 9.75 4.45
C ILE A 8 -2.60 8.37 4.66
N LEU A 9 -1.27 8.28 4.60
CA LEU A 9 -0.54 7.04 4.90
C LEU A 9 -0.85 6.52 6.30
N VAL A 10 -0.85 7.39 7.31
CA VAL A 10 -1.19 7.01 8.69
C VAL A 10 -2.63 6.54 8.80
N ILE A 11 -3.57 7.22 8.13
CA ILE A 11 -4.99 6.81 8.12
C ILE A 11 -5.16 5.44 7.45
N CYS A 12 -4.51 5.20 6.31
CA CYS A 12 -4.52 3.91 5.62
C CYS A 12 -3.89 2.79 6.47
N ALA A 13 -2.78 3.07 7.16
CA ALA A 13 -2.15 2.09 8.03
C ALA A 13 -3.06 1.72 9.22
N LEU A 14 -3.67 2.71 9.87
CA LEU A 14 -4.61 2.47 10.96
C LEU A 14 -5.84 1.72 10.46
N SER A 15 -6.43 2.11 9.32
CA SER A 15 -7.61 1.44 8.79
C SER A 15 -7.32 -0.01 8.39
N ALA A 16 -6.13 -0.31 7.87
CA ALA A 16 -5.73 -1.69 7.58
C ALA A 16 -5.63 -2.56 8.86
N ILE A 17 -5.13 -2.00 9.97
CA ILE A 17 -5.00 -2.72 11.25
C ILE A 17 -6.38 -3.00 11.89
N PHE A 18 -7.31 -2.05 11.78
CA PHE A 18 -8.65 -2.20 12.37
C PHE A 18 -9.62 -3.02 11.50
N MET A 19 -9.22 -3.41 10.29
CA MET A 19 -10.10 -4.12 9.37
C MET A 19 -10.20 -5.60 9.72
N LYS A 20 -11.44 -6.06 9.93
CA LYS A 20 -11.75 -7.48 10.23
C LYS A 20 -11.70 -8.38 9.00
N ASP A 21 -12.03 -7.82 7.85
CA ASP A 21 -12.02 -8.54 6.58
C ASP A 21 -10.63 -8.47 5.95
N LEU A 22 -9.99 -9.64 5.77
CA LEU A 22 -8.61 -9.72 5.29
C LEU A 22 -8.48 -9.24 3.83
N LEU A 23 -9.53 -9.39 3.01
CA LEU A 23 -9.53 -8.94 1.63
C LEU A 23 -9.53 -7.40 1.59
N SER A 24 -10.38 -6.79 2.40
CA SER A 24 -10.44 -5.33 2.58
C SER A 24 -9.14 -4.78 3.16
N ALA A 25 -8.54 -5.44 4.16
CA ALA A 25 -7.23 -5.07 4.71
C ALA A 25 -6.14 -5.10 3.63
N THR A 26 -6.15 -6.12 2.77
CA THR A 26 -5.19 -6.27 1.67
C THR A 26 -5.32 -5.16 0.63
N LEU A 27 -6.54 -4.78 0.26
CA LEU A 27 -6.80 -3.68 -0.67
C LEU A 27 -6.31 -2.34 -0.11
N ILE A 28 -6.54 -2.09 1.18
CA ILE A 28 -6.05 -0.87 1.86
C ILE A 28 -4.52 -0.84 1.90
N LEU A 29 -3.88 -1.98 2.16
CA LEU A 29 -2.42 -2.10 2.16
C LEU A 29 -1.82 -1.86 0.76
N GLY A 30 -2.50 -2.32 -0.30
CA GLY A 30 -2.13 -2.02 -1.68
C GLY A 30 -2.25 -0.52 -1.99
N ALA A 31 -3.34 0.13 -1.56
CA ALA A 31 -3.52 1.57 -1.71
C ALA A 31 -2.46 2.38 -0.93
N TYR A 32 -2.12 1.95 0.28
CA TYR A 32 -1.02 2.52 1.07
C TYR A 32 0.30 2.49 0.29
N SER A 33 0.64 1.36 -0.33
CA SER A 33 1.87 1.24 -1.13
C SER A 33 1.87 2.14 -2.36
N LEU A 34 0.74 2.31 -3.06
CA LEU A 34 0.62 3.27 -4.17
C LEU A 34 0.86 4.72 -3.71
N ILE A 35 0.32 5.10 -2.55
CA ILE A 35 0.54 6.43 -1.98
C ILE A 35 2.02 6.61 -1.58
N MET A 36 2.65 5.57 -1.05
CA MET A 36 4.08 5.58 -0.74
C MET A 36 4.94 5.74 -2.01
N ALA A 37 4.57 5.11 -3.12
CA ALA A 37 5.24 5.31 -4.41
C ALA A 37 5.18 6.78 -4.87
N VAL A 38 4.06 7.47 -4.64
CA VAL A 38 3.94 8.92 -4.90
C VAL A 38 4.88 9.73 -4.00
N VAL A 39 5.05 9.34 -2.74
CA VAL A 39 6.03 9.97 -1.83
C VAL A 39 7.46 9.76 -2.32
N TRP A 40 7.82 8.56 -2.78
CA TRP A 40 9.14 8.30 -3.36
C TRP A 40 9.40 9.12 -4.62
N MET A 41 8.39 9.29 -5.48
CA MET A 41 8.47 10.15 -6.65
C MET A 41 8.73 11.61 -6.27
N ARG A 42 8.10 12.12 -5.19
CA ARG A 42 8.35 13.47 -4.66
C ARG A 42 9.76 13.66 -4.12
N LEU A 43 10.37 12.60 -3.60
CA LEU A 43 11.74 12.60 -3.08
C LEU A 43 12.80 12.45 -4.19
N ASN A 44 12.42 12.53 -5.46
CA ASN A 44 13.29 12.27 -6.63
C ASN A 44 13.87 10.84 -6.67
N ALA A 45 13.22 9.88 -6.00
CA ALA A 45 13.61 8.47 -6.00
C ALA A 45 12.69 7.67 -6.95
N VAL A 46 12.79 7.92 -8.25
CA VAL A 46 11.90 7.33 -9.27
C VAL A 46 12.06 5.81 -9.38
N ASP A 47 13.28 5.29 -9.21
CA ASP A 47 13.55 3.86 -9.28
C ASP A 47 12.83 3.11 -8.15
N VAL A 48 12.91 3.65 -6.93
CA VAL A 48 12.23 3.11 -5.74
C VAL A 48 10.71 3.22 -5.89
N ALA A 49 10.22 4.35 -6.41
CA ALA A 49 8.79 4.55 -6.66
C ALA A 49 8.23 3.48 -7.62
N PHE A 50 8.96 3.15 -8.68
CA PHE A 50 8.52 2.16 -9.67
C PHE A 50 8.51 0.74 -9.10
N THR A 51 9.54 0.39 -8.31
CA THR A 51 9.58 -0.91 -7.63
C THR A 51 8.50 -1.03 -6.57
N GLU A 52 8.24 0.03 -5.80
CA GLU A 52 7.21 0.05 -4.76
C GLU A 52 5.82 -0.14 -5.37
N ALA A 53 5.49 0.60 -6.44
CA ALA A 53 4.21 0.47 -7.13
C ALA A 53 4.01 -0.94 -7.72
N SER A 54 5.06 -1.55 -8.26
CA SER A 54 4.99 -2.88 -8.87
C SER A 54 4.90 -4.00 -7.82
N VAL A 55 5.68 -3.90 -6.74
CA VAL A 55 5.76 -4.93 -5.71
C VAL A 55 4.61 -4.81 -4.71
N GLY A 56 4.42 -3.65 -4.09
CA GLY A 56 3.47 -3.51 -2.99
C GLY A 56 2.02 -3.49 -3.44
N ALA A 57 1.68 -2.78 -4.52
CA ALA A 57 0.32 -2.78 -5.07
C ALA A 57 0.06 -3.94 -6.04
N GLY A 58 1.08 -4.40 -6.76
CA GLY A 58 0.96 -5.50 -7.73
C GLY A 58 1.08 -6.88 -7.07
N ILE A 59 2.31 -7.35 -6.91
CA ILE A 59 2.59 -8.74 -6.52
C ILE A 59 2.14 -9.07 -5.09
N THR A 60 2.40 -8.19 -4.12
CA THR A 60 2.06 -8.44 -2.71
C THR A 60 0.56 -8.62 -2.51
N ALA A 61 -0.27 -7.78 -3.14
CA ALA A 61 -1.73 -7.91 -3.07
C ALA A 61 -2.20 -9.27 -3.63
N VAL A 62 -1.66 -9.67 -4.79
CA VAL A 62 -1.99 -10.97 -5.41
C VAL A 62 -1.57 -12.14 -4.52
N LEU A 63 -0.37 -12.09 -3.94
CA LEU A 63 0.13 -13.15 -3.06
C LEU A 63 -0.70 -13.27 -1.78
N VAL A 64 -1.08 -12.15 -1.16
CA VAL A 64 -1.91 -12.15 0.06
C VAL A 64 -3.32 -12.66 -0.24
N ILE A 65 -3.92 -12.26 -1.37
CA ILE A 65 -5.22 -12.79 -1.81
C ILE A 65 -5.12 -14.29 -2.09
N ALA A 66 -4.05 -14.75 -2.76
CA ALA A 66 -3.83 -16.16 -3.02
C ALA A 66 -3.65 -16.97 -1.73
N ALA A 67 -2.94 -16.43 -0.74
CA ALA A 67 -2.81 -17.04 0.58
C ALA A 67 -4.16 -17.11 1.31
N LEU A 68 -4.95 -16.03 1.27
CA LEU A 68 -6.29 -15.99 1.86
C LEU A 68 -7.24 -16.98 1.21
N SER A 69 -7.13 -17.20 -0.10
CA SER A 69 -7.95 -18.21 -0.81
C SER A 69 -7.66 -19.65 -0.39
N ARG A 70 -6.52 -19.90 0.29
CA ARG A 70 -6.12 -21.21 0.80
C ARG A 70 -6.48 -21.46 2.27
N THR A 71 -7.08 -20.50 2.95
CA THR A 71 -7.65 -20.62 4.30
C THR A 71 -9.16 -20.61 4.25
#